data_AF-A0A3S5IRW3-F1
#
_entry.id   AF-A0A3S5IRW3-F1
#
_cell.length_a   1.000
_cell.length_b   1.000
_cell.length_c   1.000
_cell.angle_alpha   90.00
_cell.angle_beta   90.00
_cell.angle_gamma   90.00
#
_symmetry.space_group_name_H-M   'P 1'
#
loop_
_entity.id
_entity.type
_entity.pdbx_description
1 polymer ?
#
loop_
_entity_poly.entity_id
_entity_poly.type
_entity_poly.pdbx_seq_one_letter_code
_entity_poly.pdbx_strand_id
1 'polypeptide(L)'
;MWGLLLLFFCCAAACWPTLSYAAEEEGTSGTELRLVAFGDIHGDFFRCRQLLQLANITDTKDRWIAGSSIVVQLGDIVDRGRHPHEIYDLFASLEQQAKEVGGEFIFLLGNHELMNLLGDFSYVHPDAMAAFGGERAYAEAFSPQGAYGSYLLQHPVSVVRKGVVFVHASIMPAYAARGVEYLNAMFSDHFSSERHPAAAEDTDKNREHPFMQLDSPLWARAMLAEAMEGNCFLLRESLRLLSLQEVLLGRSPVRMMVGGHSIQGNGTISVECNGSLVGADVGLSRFIDRHGGYAAYVELVPDKSNPQHRIALPQYPYGKGVLAPAPSLLSAPVQPPRRMKAVRRHPPSVGGVNRDLVAHLRARRGKDSVNAEGISALHCQLFLVLAFFCLVCVVRLRWRRSMISRRRGVCGS
;
A
#
# COMPACT_ATOMS: atom_id res chain seq x y z
N MET A 1 87.55 -4.20 15.99
CA MET A 1 87.25 -5.28 16.94
C MET A 1 85.91 -5.89 16.56
N TRP A 2 85.92 -7.21 16.47
CA TRP A 2 84.83 -8.13 16.15
C TRP A 2 83.64 -8.07 17.11
N GLY A 3 82.48 -8.55 16.65
CA GLY A 3 81.44 -9.18 17.50
C GLY A 3 80.02 -8.63 17.28
N LEU A 4 79.25 -9.14 16.30
CA LEU A 4 78.34 -10.31 16.36
C LEU A 4 77.00 -10.12 17.13
N LEU A 5 75.90 -10.33 16.37
CA LEU A 5 74.63 -11.03 16.71
C LEU A 5 73.70 -10.39 17.77
N LEU A 6 72.36 -10.30 17.62
CA LEU A 6 71.37 -11.29 17.19
C LEU A 6 70.03 -10.63 16.76
N LEU A 7 69.37 -11.26 15.79
CA LEU A 7 67.96 -11.11 15.44
C LEU A 7 67.03 -11.46 16.62
N PHE A 8 65.94 -10.71 16.78
CA PHE A 8 64.66 -11.27 17.21
C PHE A 8 63.49 -10.66 16.41
N PHE A 9 62.95 -11.51 15.54
CA PHE A 9 61.66 -11.36 14.89
C PHE A 9 60.55 -11.48 15.94
N CYS A 10 59.59 -10.55 15.93
CA CYS A 10 58.24 -10.77 16.45
C CYS A 10 57.23 -10.07 15.55
N CYS A 11 56.95 -10.66 14.39
CA CYS A 11 55.73 -10.39 13.63
C CYS A 11 54.57 -11.11 14.33
N ALA A 12 53.79 -10.39 15.13
CA ALA A 12 52.47 -10.85 15.53
C ALA A 12 51.53 -10.65 14.34
N ALA A 13 51.38 -11.68 13.50
CA ALA A 13 50.36 -11.75 12.48
C ALA A 13 48.99 -11.87 13.19
N ALA A 14 48.25 -10.77 13.24
CA ALA A 14 46.83 -10.82 13.54
C ALA A 14 46.11 -11.38 12.31
N CYS A 15 45.84 -12.69 12.35
CA CYS A 15 44.86 -13.33 11.48
C CYS A 15 43.48 -12.72 11.74
N TRP A 16 43.07 -11.74 10.94
CA TRP A 16 41.64 -11.52 10.72
C TRP A 16 41.18 -12.54 9.67
N PRO A 17 40.22 -13.43 9.98
CA PRO A 17 39.60 -14.21 8.93
C PRO A 17 38.84 -13.24 8.03
N THR A 18 39.35 -13.03 6.83
CA THR A 18 38.56 -12.46 5.74
C THR A 18 37.51 -13.51 5.38
N LEU A 19 36.32 -13.35 5.93
CA LEU A 19 35.14 -14.07 5.48
C LEU A 19 34.81 -13.51 4.08
N SER A 20 35.48 -14.05 3.06
CA SER A 20 35.05 -13.88 1.67
C SER A 20 33.72 -14.60 1.53
N TYR A 21 32.64 -13.84 1.73
CA TYR A 21 31.32 -14.24 1.26
C TYR A 21 31.36 -14.15 -0.27
N ALA A 22 31.74 -15.25 -0.91
CA ALA A 22 31.45 -15.46 -2.31
C ALA A 22 29.92 -15.50 -2.43
N ALA A 23 29.33 -14.40 -2.85
CA ALA A 23 27.96 -14.41 -3.32
C ALA A 23 27.97 -15.30 -4.58
N GLU A 24 27.35 -16.47 -4.48
CA GLU A 24 26.98 -17.26 -5.65
C GLU A 24 26.03 -16.40 -6.49
N GLU A 25 26.51 -15.91 -7.63
CA GLU A 25 25.65 -15.43 -8.70
C GLU A 25 24.94 -16.65 -9.31
N GLU A 26 23.80 -17.02 -8.74
CA GLU A 26 22.82 -17.81 -9.47
C GLU A 26 22.29 -16.96 -10.62
N GLY A 27 22.84 -17.22 -11.81
CA GLY A 27 22.32 -16.74 -13.08
C GLY A 27 20.91 -17.28 -13.33
N THR A 28 19.90 -16.54 -12.85
CA THR A 28 18.57 -16.61 -13.44
C THR A 28 18.53 -15.57 -14.55
N SER A 29 18.42 -16.05 -15.80
CA SER A 29 17.89 -15.24 -16.91
C SER A 29 16.40 -15.00 -16.65
N GLY A 30 16.09 -14.28 -15.57
CA GLY A 30 14.75 -13.85 -15.22
C GLY A 30 14.48 -12.57 -15.99
N THR A 31 13.58 -12.62 -16.97
CA THR A 31 12.99 -11.41 -17.53
C THR A 31 12.50 -10.54 -16.38
N GLU A 32 13.06 -9.35 -16.26
CA GLU A 32 12.82 -8.41 -15.17
C GLU A 32 11.32 -8.20 -14.94
N LEU A 33 10.90 -8.25 -13.66
CA LEU A 33 9.49 -8.06 -13.29
C LEU A 33 9.02 -6.67 -13.71
N ARG A 34 8.19 -6.62 -14.76
CA ARG A 34 7.52 -5.42 -15.24
C ARG A 34 6.49 -4.97 -14.21
N LEU A 35 6.51 -3.68 -13.89
CA LEU A 35 5.59 -3.04 -12.95
C LEU A 35 4.86 -1.92 -13.69
N VAL A 36 3.53 -1.99 -13.74
CA VAL A 36 2.68 -1.08 -14.50
C VAL A 36 1.60 -0.50 -13.60
N ALA A 37 1.28 0.78 -13.76
CA ALA A 37 0.14 1.40 -13.10
C ALA A 37 -0.71 2.24 -14.05
N PHE A 38 -2.02 2.32 -13.80
CA PHE A 38 -2.94 3.19 -14.52
C PHE A 38 -4.06 3.73 -13.64
N GLY A 39 -4.55 4.92 -14.00
CA GLY A 39 -5.50 5.69 -13.21
C GLY A 39 -6.97 5.30 -13.41
N ASP A 40 -7.81 6.30 -13.19
CA ASP A 40 -9.24 6.23 -12.93
C ASP A 40 -10.05 5.91 -14.20
N ILE A 41 -10.99 4.95 -14.12
CA ILE A 41 -11.72 4.41 -15.28
C ILE A 41 -13.21 4.79 -15.28
N HIS A 42 -13.80 5.05 -14.12
CA HIS A 42 -15.15 5.58 -13.96
C HIS A 42 -16.18 4.97 -14.94
N GLY A 43 -16.38 3.66 -14.85
CA GLY A 43 -17.39 2.91 -15.59
C GLY A 43 -17.19 2.86 -17.11
N ASP A 44 -16.05 3.29 -17.66
CA ASP A 44 -15.74 3.19 -19.09
C ASP A 44 -15.07 1.86 -19.44
N PHE A 45 -15.88 0.81 -19.46
CA PHE A 45 -15.43 -0.55 -19.73
C PHE A 45 -14.68 -0.71 -21.06
N PHE A 46 -15.13 -0.01 -22.11
CA PHE A 46 -14.47 -0.09 -23.42
C PHE A 46 -13.09 0.57 -23.42
N ARG A 47 -12.94 1.72 -22.75
CA ARG A 47 -11.63 2.33 -22.59
C ARG A 47 -10.72 1.46 -21.71
N CYS A 48 -11.27 0.85 -20.65
CA CYS A 48 -10.55 -0.08 -19.79
C CYS A 48 -9.91 -1.21 -20.62
N ARG A 49 -10.72 -1.95 -21.39
CA ARG A 49 -10.22 -3.03 -22.26
C ARG A 49 -9.17 -2.55 -23.26
N GLN A 50 -9.44 -1.41 -23.90
CA GLN A 50 -8.50 -0.84 -24.86
C GLN A 50 -7.15 -0.52 -24.19
N LEU A 51 -7.14 0.09 -23.01
CA LEU A 51 -5.92 0.41 -22.27
C LEU A 51 -5.18 -0.87 -21.85
N LEU A 52 -5.88 -1.87 -21.32
CA LEU A 52 -5.29 -3.15 -20.93
C LEU A 52 -4.63 -3.87 -22.11
N GLN A 53 -5.22 -3.81 -23.30
CA GLN A 53 -4.64 -4.37 -24.52
C GLN A 53 -3.42 -3.56 -25.00
N LEU A 54 -3.52 -2.23 -25.05
CA LEU A 54 -2.42 -1.36 -25.44
C LEU A 54 -1.20 -1.48 -24.50
N ALA A 55 -1.46 -1.72 -23.23
CA ALA A 55 -0.42 -1.96 -22.22
C ALA A 55 0.07 -3.42 -22.19
N ASN A 56 -0.31 -4.29 -23.14
CA ASN A 56 0.03 -5.72 -23.15
C ASN A 56 -0.27 -6.43 -21.83
N ILE A 57 -1.38 -6.06 -21.16
CA ILE A 57 -1.86 -6.71 -19.94
C ILE A 57 -2.80 -7.86 -20.31
N THR A 58 -3.67 -7.63 -21.29
CA THR A 58 -4.64 -8.61 -21.77
C THR A 58 -4.56 -8.81 -23.27
N ASP A 59 -4.96 -9.99 -23.74
CA ASP A 59 -5.24 -10.23 -25.16
C ASP A 59 -6.65 -9.75 -25.55
N THR A 60 -7.04 -9.96 -26.81
CA THR A 60 -8.36 -9.55 -27.33
C THR A 60 -9.54 -10.32 -26.73
N LYS A 61 -9.28 -11.37 -25.94
CA LYS A 61 -10.29 -12.17 -25.23
C LYS A 61 -10.26 -11.91 -23.73
N ASP A 62 -9.63 -10.81 -23.31
CA ASP A 62 -9.48 -10.38 -21.92
C ASP A 62 -8.72 -11.40 -21.04
N ARG A 63 -7.83 -12.19 -21.66
CA ARG A 63 -6.96 -13.13 -20.93
C ARG A 63 -5.67 -12.44 -20.55
N TRP A 64 -5.19 -12.70 -19.34
CA TRP A 64 -3.90 -12.22 -18.84
C TRP A 64 -2.75 -12.71 -19.72
N ILE A 65 -1.95 -11.76 -20.22
CA ILE A 65 -0.73 -12.05 -21.01
C ILE A 65 0.51 -11.35 -20.46
N ALA A 66 0.41 -10.68 -19.31
CA ALA A 66 1.53 -9.94 -18.72
C ALA A 66 2.54 -10.83 -17.98
N GLY A 67 2.43 -12.17 -18.05
CA GLY A 67 3.33 -13.09 -17.39
C GLY A 67 3.42 -12.83 -15.88
N SER A 68 4.64 -12.73 -15.34
CA SER A 68 4.90 -12.44 -13.92
C SER A 68 4.85 -10.94 -13.57
N SER A 69 4.27 -10.09 -14.43
CA SER A 69 4.18 -8.64 -14.17
C SER A 69 3.34 -8.32 -12.93
N ILE A 70 3.61 -7.17 -12.33
CA ILE A 70 2.74 -6.54 -11.34
C ILE A 70 2.01 -5.39 -12.04
N VAL A 71 0.68 -5.41 -12.00
CA VAL A 71 -0.19 -4.38 -12.59
C VAL A 71 -1.02 -3.77 -11.47
N VAL A 72 -1.04 -2.45 -11.36
CA VAL A 72 -1.78 -1.72 -10.32
C VAL A 72 -2.80 -0.78 -10.95
N GLN A 73 -4.08 -0.98 -10.65
CA GLN A 73 -5.12 -0.01 -10.94
C GLN A 73 -5.37 0.85 -9.70
N LEU A 74 -5.40 2.18 -9.87
CA LEU A 74 -5.33 3.16 -8.79
C LEU A 74 -6.69 3.57 -8.18
N GLY A 75 -7.77 2.81 -8.33
CA GLY A 75 -9.10 3.13 -7.81
C GLY A 75 -10.00 3.90 -8.77
N ASP A 76 -11.21 4.23 -8.31
CA ASP A 76 -12.24 4.94 -9.07
C ASP A 76 -12.65 4.20 -10.35
N ILE A 77 -13.15 2.98 -10.15
CA ILE A 77 -13.79 2.17 -11.19
C ILE A 77 -15.27 2.46 -11.29
N VAL A 78 -15.95 2.71 -10.17
CA VAL A 78 -17.38 3.02 -10.15
C VAL A 78 -17.65 4.49 -10.48
N ASP A 79 -18.93 4.79 -10.69
CA ASP A 79 -19.49 6.10 -10.99
C ASP A 79 -19.16 6.69 -12.36
N ARG A 80 -19.96 7.69 -12.76
CA ARG A 80 -19.96 8.45 -14.02
C ARG A 80 -20.26 7.63 -15.27
N GLY A 81 -19.55 6.53 -15.50
CA GLY A 81 -19.74 5.63 -16.62
C GLY A 81 -20.80 4.56 -16.37
N ARG A 82 -21.08 3.81 -17.43
CA ARG A 82 -22.26 2.92 -17.51
C ARG A 82 -21.98 1.48 -17.08
N HIS A 83 -20.71 1.08 -17.05
CA HIS A 83 -20.30 -0.32 -17.00
C HIS A 83 -19.32 -0.64 -15.86
N PRO A 84 -19.55 -0.18 -14.62
CA PRO A 84 -18.60 -0.44 -13.53
C PRO A 84 -18.55 -1.93 -13.17
N HIS A 85 -19.67 -2.63 -13.26
CA HIS A 85 -19.80 -4.03 -12.88
C HIS A 85 -19.03 -4.98 -13.82
N GLU A 86 -19.03 -4.71 -15.13
CA GLU A 86 -18.22 -5.46 -16.09
C GLU A 86 -16.72 -5.26 -15.87
N ILE A 87 -16.30 -4.09 -15.36
CA ILE A 87 -14.89 -3.84 -15.02
C ILE A 87 -14.50 -4.66 -13.78
N TYR A 88 -15.34 -4.67 -12.73
CA TYR A 88 -15.08 -5.49 -11.54
C TYR A 88 -15.02 -6.98 -11.85
N ASP A 89 -15.94 -7.49 -12.68
CA ASP A 89 -15.93 -8.88 -13.13
C ASP A 89 -14.66 -9.22 -13.90
N LEU A 90 -14.20 -8.31 -14.76
CA LEU A 90 -12.94 -8.44 -15.48
C LEU A 90 -11.75 -8.45 -14.51
N PHE A 91 -11.67 -7.52 -13.57
CA PHE A 91 -10.54 -7.39 -12.64
C PHE A 91 -10.44 -8.60 -11.71
N ALA A 92 -11.57 -9.07 -11.15
CA ALA A 92 -11.61 -10.30 -10.37
C ALA A 92 -11.11 -11.52 -11.17
N SER A 93 -11.38 -11.56 -12.48
CA SER A 93 -10.83 -12.60 -13.36
C SER A 93 -9.33 -12.44 -13.58
N LEU A 94 -8.85 -11.22 -13.84
CA LEU A 94 -7.43 -10.93 -14.07
C LEU A 94 -6.57 -11.19 -12.84
N GLU A 95 -7.07 -10.90 -11.63
CA GLU A 95 -6.40 -11.26 -10.37
C GLU A 95 -6.10 -12.75 -10.27
N GLN A 96 -7.07 -13.60 -10.64
CA GLN A 96 -6.91 -15.05 -10.62
C GLN A 96 -5.92 -15.49 -11.69
N GLN A 97 -6.11 -15.05 -12.93
CA GLN A 97 -5.25 -15.42 -14.06
C GLN A 97 -3.79 -14.97 -13.86
N ALA A 98 -3.57 -13.78 -13.32
CA ALA A 98 -2.23 -13.27 -12.99
C ALA A 98 -1.55 -14.17 -11.97
N LYS A 99 -2.25 -14.49 -10.88
CA LYS A 99 -1.74 -15.34 -9.80
C LYS A 99 -1.35 -16.74 -10.29
N GLU A 100 -2.11 -17.33 -11.21
CA GLU A 100 -1.84 -18.65 -11.77
C GLU A 100 -0.49 -18.76 -12.48
N VAL A 101 0.02 -17.64 -13.03
CA VAL A 101 1.30 -17.58 -13.74
C VAL A 101 2.38 -16.81 -12.97
N GLY A 102 2.16 -16.55 -11.69
CA GLY A 102 3.12 -15.84 -10.82
C GLY A 102 3.18 -14.32 -11.03
N GLY A 103 2.18 -13.75 -11.72
CA GLY A 103 1.94 -12.31 -11.79
C GLY A 103 1.03 -11.82 -10.67
N GLU A 104 0.80 -10.50 -10.65
CA GLU A 104 -0.04 -9.84 -9.66
C GLU A 104 -0.85 -8.73 -10.34
N PHE A 105 -2.18 -8.80 -10.28
CA PHE A 105 -3.05 -7.67 -10.58
C PHE A 105 -3.58 -7.12 -9.26
N ILE A 106 -3.39 -5.83 -9.01
CA ILE A 106 -3.78 -5.15 -7.78
C ILE A 106 -4.77 -4.05 -8.14
N PHE A 107 -5.99 -4.17 -7.65
CA PHE A 107 -6.97 -3.11 -7.66
C PHE A 107 -6.94 -2.37 -6.30
N LEU A 108 -6.80 -1.04 -6.32
CA LEU A 108 -6.87 -0.20 -5.13
C LEU A 108 -8.25 0.43 -4.97
N LEU A 109 -8.64 0.69 -3.73
CA LEU A 109 -9.87 1.44 -3.46
C LEU A 109 -9.67 2.93 -3.69
N GLY A 110 -10.58 3.55 -4.45
CA GLY A 110 -10.70 4.99 -4.62
C GLY A 110 -11.81 5.60 -3.76
N ASN A 111 -12.02 6.90 -3.90
CA ASN A 111 -13.07 7.58 -3.14
C ASN A 111 -14.46 7.17 -3.63
N HIS A 112 -14.64 6.90 -4.93
CA HIS A 112 -15.93 6.50 -5.47
C HIS A 112 -16.35 5.11 -4.98
N GLU A 113 -15.40 4.20 -4.76
CA GLU A 113 -15.67 2.91 -4.09
C GLU A 113 -16.16 3.11 -2.65
N LEU A 114 -15.51 3.99 -1.89
CA LEU A 114 -15.93 4.30 -0.52
C LEU A 114 -17.33 4.93 -0.50
N MET A 115 -17.61 5.89 -1.39
CA MET A 115 -18.92 6.53 -1.49
C MET A 115 -20.02 5.49 -1.74
N ASN A 116 -19.81 4.59 -2.70
CA ASN A 116 -20.77 3.52 -3.00
C ASN A 116 -20.95 2.54 -1.82
N LEU A 117 -19.88 2.18 -1.11
CA LEU A 117 -19.95 1.36 0.11
C LEU A 117 -20.75 2.03 1.24
N LEU A 118 -20.73 3.36 1.30
CA LEU A 118 -21.48 4.17 2.27
C LEU A 118 -22.91 4.49 1.82
N GLY A 119 -23.30 4.09 0.60
CA GLY A 119 -24.62 4.38 0.04
C GLY A 119 -24.77 5.76 -0.59
N ASP A 120 -23.66 6.48 -0.81
CA ASP A 120 -23.66 7.70 -1.61
C ASP A 120 -23.52 7.35 -3.09
N PHE A 121 -24.64 7.44 -3.80
CA PHE A 121 -24.74 7.12 -5.23
C PHE A 121 -24.85 8.37 -6.11
N SER A 122 -24.46 9.54 -5.60
CA SER A 122 -24.66 10.84 -6.27
C SER A 122 -23.99 10.93 -7.66
N TYR A 123 -22.99 10.10 -7.93
CA TYR A 123 -22.26 10.06 -9.20
C TYR A 123 -22.56 8.81 -10.04
N VAL A 124 -23.44 7.91 -9.58
CA VAL A 124 -23.78 6.68 -10.30
C VAL A 124 -24.57 7.04 -11.56
N HIS A 125 -24.14 6.54 -12.71
CA HIS A 125 -24.87 6.75 -13.96
C HIS A 125 -26.21 5.99 -13.93
N PRO A 126 -27.33 6.59 -14.43
CA PRO A 126 -28.63 5.92 -14.45
C PRO A 126 -28.62 4.54 -15.12
N ASP A 127 -27.97 4.39 -16.28
CA ASP A 127 -27.81 3.08 -16.95
C ASP A 127 -27.07 2.05 -16.09
N ALA A 128 -26.03 2.46 -15.35
CA ALA A 128 -25.31 1.57 -14.45
C ALA A 128 -26.24 1.10 -13.33
N MET A 129 -27.04 1.99 -12.76
CA MET A 129 -28.03 1.65 -11.74
C MET A 129 -29.17 0.77 -12.28
N ALA A 130 -29.64 1.05 -13.49
CA ALA A 130 -30.69 0.28 -14.16
C ALA A 130 -30.24 -1.16 -14.47
N ALA A 131 -28.96 -1.38 -14.77
CA ALA A 131 -28.39 -2.72 -15.00
C ALA A 131 -28.58 -3.67 -13.79
N PHE A 132 -28.70 -3.12 -12.58
CA PHE A 132 -28.97 -3.88 -11.36
C PHE A 132 -30.47 -4.06 -11.05
N GLY A 133 -31.35 -3.42 -11.82
CA GLY A 133 -32.80 -3.39 -11.53
C GLY A 133 -33.25 -2.18 -10.71
N GLY A 134 -32.44 -1.11 -10.66
CA GLY A 134 -32.73 0.14 -9.97
C GLY A 134 -31.98 0.32 -8.65
N GLU A 135 -32.17 1.47 -8.03
CA GLU A 135 -31.38 1.96 -6.89
C GLU A 135 -31.31 0.97 -5.73
N ARG A 136 -32.43 0.36 -5.34
CA ARG A 136 -32.45 -0.61 -4.24
C ARG A 136 -31.55 -1.82 -4.49
N ALA A 137 -31.61 -2.38 -5.70
CA ALA A 137 -30.82 -3.55 -6.05
C ALA A 137 -29.35 -3.21 -6.26
N TYR A 138 -29.06 -2.02 -6.78
CA TYR A 138 -27.71 -1.46 -6.83
C TYR A 138 -27.12 -1.29 -5.42
N ALA A 139 -27.89 -0.68 -4.51
CA ALA A 139 -27.49 -0.48 -3.12
C ALA A 139 -27.22 -1.80 -2.40
N GLU A 140 -28.07 -2.81 -2.59
CA GLU A 140 -27.85 -4.15 -2.05
C GLU A 140 -26.55 -4.76 -2.58
N ALA A 141 -26.27 -4.62 -3.89
CA ALA A 141 -25.09 -5.19 -4.52
C ALA A 141 -23.77 -4.53 -4.07
N PHE A 142 -23.78 -3.21 -3.84
CA PHE A 142 -22.63 -2.43 -3.35
C PHE A 142 -22.55 -2.29 -1.83
N SER A 143 -23.56 -2.77 -1.09
CA SER A 143 -23.49 -2.85 0.37
C SER A 143 -22.30 -3.72 0.83
N PRO A 144 -21.78 -3.53 2.05
CA PRO A 144 -20.69 -4.36 2.59
C PRO A 144 -20.97 -5.87 2.55
N GLN A 145 -22.25 -6.28 2.58
CA GLN A 145 -22.68 -7.68 2.49
C GLN A 145 -23.01 -8.12 1.05
N GLY A 146 -23.11 -7.17 0.11
CA GLY A 146 -23.39 -7.38 -1.29
C GLY A 146 -22.23 -7.99 -2.06
N ALA A 147 -22.50 -8.49 -3.26
CA ALA A 147 -21.50 -9.16 -4.09
C ALA A 147 -20.32 -8.24 -4.45
N TYR A 148 -20.59 -6.98 -4.84
CA TYR A 148 -19.54 -6.03 -5.17
C TYR A 148 -18.94 -5.41 -3.92
N GLY A 149 -19.74 -5.00 -2.92
CA GLY A 149 -19.19 -4.41 -1.71
C GLY A 149 -18.26 -5.37 -0.93
N SER A 150 -18.62 -6.65 -0.82
CA SER A 150 -17.73 -7.66 -0.22
C SER A 150 -16.46 -7.93 -1.04
N TYR A 151 -16.50 -7.78 -2.36
CA TYR A 151 -15.31 -7.79 -3.21
C TYR A 151 -14.44 -6.56 -2.94
N LEU A 152 -15.02 -5.35 -2.90
CA LEU A 152 -14.30 -4.11 -2.59
C LEU A 152 -13.58 -4.19 -1.23
N LEU A 153 -14.24 -4.72 -0.19
CA LEU A 153 -13.65 -4.85 1.15
C LEU A 153 -12.47 -5.85 1.25
N GLN A 154 -12.17 -6.59 0.19
CA GLN A 154 -10.96 -7.42 0.10
C GLN A 154 -9.76 -6.67 -0.48
N HIS A 155 -9.97 -5.44 -0.97
CA HIS A 155 -8.97 -4.65 -1.66
C HIS A 155 -8.32 -3.61 -0.75
N PRO A 156 -7.02 -3.33 -0.95
CA PRO A 156 -6.31 -2.37 -0.15
C PRO A 156 -6.59 -0.92 -0.59
N VAL A 157 -6.49 0.00 0.37
CA VAL A 157 -6.42 1.45 0.10
C VAL A 157 -5.06 1.83 -0.51
N SER A 158 -4.00 1.15 -0.09
CA SER A 158 -2.65 1.38 -0.60
C SER A 158 -1.78 0.13 -0.51
N VAL A 159 -0.77 0.04 -1.37
CA VAL A 159 0.21 -1.07 -1.36
C VAL A 159 1.62 -0.56 -1.63
N VAL A 160 2.62 -1.23 -1.05
CA VAL A 160 4.03 -1.04 -1.42
C VAL A 160 4.50 -2.21 -2.27
N ARG A 161 5.06 -1.93 -3.45
CA ARG A 161 5.74 -2.92 -4.30
C ARG A 161 7.02 -2.33 -4.84
N LYS A 162 8.14 -3.07 -4.67
CA LYS A 162 9.46 -2.71 -5.22
C LYS A 162 9.89 -1.27 -4.87
N GLY A 163 9.64 -0.83 -3.63
CA GLY A 163 9.99 0.51 -3.15
C GLY A 163 9.09 1.64 -3.67
N VAL A 164 7.97 1.31 -4.31
CA VAL A 164 6.95 2.26 -4.77
C VAL A 164 5.68 2.04 -3.95
N VAL A 165 5.12 3.12 -3.38
CA VAL A 165 3.79 3.10 -2.77
C VAL A 165 2.76 3.54 -3.79
N PHE A 166 1.69 2.76 -3.91
CA PHE A 166 0.53 3.05 -4.73
C PHE A 166 -0.66 3.35 -3.84
N VAL A 167 -1.41 4.39 -4.20
CA VAL A 167 -2.55 4.91 -3.45
C VAL A 167 -3.50 5.59 -4.44
N HIS A 168 -4.78 5.71 -4.13
CA HIS A 168 -5.70 6.40 -5.03
C HIS A 168 -5.38 7.90 -5.20
N ALA A 169 -5.22 8.66 -4.13
CA ALA A 169 -4.84 10.08 -4.22
C ALA A 169 -3.38 10.30 -3.77
N SER A 170 -3.15 10.52 -2.48
CA SER A 170 -1.81 10.72 -1.90
C SER A 170 -1.83 10.40 -0.41
N ILE A 171 -0.73 9.87 0.15
CA ILE A 171 -0.64 9.59 1.59
C ILE A 171 0.01 10.77 2.28
N MET A 172 -0.78 11.63 2.92
CA MET A 172 -0.28 12.78 3.68
C MET A 172 0.53 12.34 4.92
N PRO A 173 1.44 13.18 5.48
CA PRO A 173 2.32 12.78 6.57
C PRO A 173 1.62 12.16 7.79
N ALA A 174 0.45 12.66 8.16
CA ALA A 174 -0.34 12.14 9.29
C ALA A 174 -0.81 10.68 9.08
N TYR A 175 -1.12 10.31 7.83
CA TYR A 175 -1.49 8.93 7.46
C TYR A 175 -0.24 8.08 7.24
N ALA A 176 0.81 8.65 6.61
CA ALA A 176 2.09 7.98 6.37
C ALA A 176 2.74 7.48 7.68
N ALA A 177 2.63 8.26 8.75
CA ALA A 177 3.12 7.89 10.09
C ALA A 177 2.51 6.57 10.61
N ARG A 178 1.32 6.19 10.15
CA ARG A 178 0.60 4.98 10.58
C ARG A 178 1.01 3.72 9.80
N GLY A 179 1.56 3.87 8.60
CA GLY A 179 1.97 2.75 7.74
C GLY A 179 0.82 2.15 6.92
N VAL A 180 1.16 1.52 5.79
CA VAL A 180 0.20 1.03 4.80
C VAL A 180 -0.70 -0.08 5.36
N GLU A 181 -0.15 -1.01 6.14
CA GLU A 181 -0.90 -2.09 6.78
C GLU A 181 -2.01 -1.57 7.69
N TYR A 182 -1.68 -0.56 8.51
CA TYR A 182 -2.65 0.05 9.40
C TYR A 182 -3.76 0.74 8.62
N LEU A 183 -3.43 1.47 7.55
CA LEU A 183 -4.42 2.16 6.72
C LEU A 183 -5.40 1.16 6.08
N ASN A 184 -4.89 0.05 5.55
CA ASN A 184 -5.73 -1.00 4.96
C ASN A 184 -6.63 -1.68 5.99
N ALA A 185 -6.11 -1.98 7.18
CA ALA A 185 -6.89 -2.54 8.28
C ALA A 185 -7.96 -1.56 8.77
N MET A 186 -7.58 -0.29 8.98
CA MET A 186 -8.49 0.77 9.45
C MET A 186 -9.69 0.97 8.51
N PHE A 187 -9.48 0.86 7.19
CA PHE A 187 -10.57 0.92 6.21
C PHE A 187 -11.54 -0.24 6.40
N SER A 188 -11.02 -1.47 6.37
CA SER A 188 -11.85 -2.69 6.43
C SER A 188 -12.58 -2.85 7.76
N ASP A 189 -11.91 -2.51 8.87
CA ASP A 189 -12.46 -2.60 10.22
C ASP A 189 -13.70 -1.71 10.42
N HIS A 190 -13.81 -0.61 9.66
CA HIS A 190 -14.96 0.29 9.73
C HIS A 190 -16.25 -0.32 9.16
N PHE A 191 -16.12 -1.37 8.34
CA PHE A 191 -17.23 -2.14 7.79
C PHE A 191 -17.42 -3.49 8.48
N SER A 192 -16.57 -3.82 9.46
CA SER A 192 -16.74 -5.02 10.27
C SER A 192 -17.91 -4.85 11.26
N SER A 193 -18.68 -5.92 11.47
CA SER A 193 -19.96 -5.91 12.20
C SER A 193 -19.90 -5.44 13.67
N GLU A 194 -18.72 -5.24 14.24
CA GLU A 194 -18.55 -4.66 15.59
C GLU A 194 -18.78 -3.14 15.64
N ARG A 195 -18.88 -2.48 14.47
CA ARG A 195 -19.18 -1.03 14.33
C ARG A 195 -20.31 -0.71 13.36
N HIS A 196 -21.09 -1.71 12.93
CA HIS A 196 -22.30 -1.45 12.17
C HIS A 196 -23.41 -0.90 13.10
N PRO A 197 -23.99 0.28 12.81
CA PRO A 197 -25.01 0.91 13.64
C PRO A 197 -26.36 0.20 13.51
N ALA A 198 -26.46 -0.97 14.13
CA ALA A 198 -27.72 -1.59 14.52
C ALA A 198 -27.72 -2.00 16.01
N ALA A 199 -26.63 -1.74 16.75
CA ALA A 199 -26.48 -2.21 18.14
C ALA A 199 -25.85 -1.19 19.11
N ALA A 200 -25.71 0.09 18.73
CA ALA A 200 -25.29 1.12 19.66
C ALA A 200 -26.27 2.30 19.60
N GLU A 201 -26.99 2.52 20.69
CA GLU A 201 -27.56 3.83 21.06
C GLU A 201 -26.41 4.85 21.34
N ASP A 202 -25.36 4.84 20.52
CA ASP A 202 -24.29 5.84 20.58
C ASP A 202 -24.71 6.99 19.66
N THR A 203 -24.89 8.16 20.27
CA THR A 203 -25.51 9.34 19.71
C THR A 203 -24.65 10.05 18.65
N ASP A 204 -23.52 9.47 18.27
CA ASP A 204 -22.64 9.99 17.22
C ASP A 204 -23.01 9.37 15.85
N LYS A 205 -24.24 9.65 15.40
CA LYS A 205 -24.73 9.33 14.03
C LYS A 205 -23.94 10.03 12.92
N ASN A 206 -22.86 10.74 13.26
CA ASN A 206 -22.08 11.64 12.43
C ASN A 206 -20.59 11.29 12.37
N ARG A 207 -20.17 10.07 12.78
CA ARG A 207 -18.81 9.60 12.49
C ARG A 207 -18.71 9.25 11.01
N GLU A 208 -18.49 10.26 10.20
CA GLU A 208 -18.02 10.11 8.83
C GLU A 208 -16.81 9.17 8.83
N HIS A 209 -16.80 8.24 7.88
CA HIS A 209 -15.70 7.30 7.72
C HIS A 209 -14.38 8.10 7.62
N PRO A 210 -13.30 7.76 8.35
CA PRO A 210 -12.07 8.56 8.40
C PRO A 210 -11.44 8.88 7.03
N PHE A 211 -11.70 8.05 6.02
CA PHE A 211 -11.26 8.27 4.65
C PHE A 211 -12.20 9.17 3.81
N MET A 212 -13.22 9.79 4.40
CA MET A 212 -14.00 10.88 3.77
C MET A 212 -13.33 12.24 3.93
N GLN A 213 -12.30 12.34 4.77
CA GLN A 213 -11.56 13.59 4.97
C GLN A 213 -10.75 13.96 3.73
N LEU A 214 -10.67 15.26 3.41
CA LEU A 214 -9.99 15.78 2.22
C LEU A 214 -8.47 15.51 2.20
N ASP A 215 -7.86 15.27 3.35
CA ASP A 215 -6.44 14.95 3.48
C ASP A 215 -6.16 13.43 3.54
N SER A 216 -7.22 12.62 3.42
CA SER A 216 -7.11 11.17 3.46
C SER A 216 -6.49 10.60 2.18
N PRO A 217 -5.98 9.36 2.22
CA PRO A 217 -5.43 8.65 1.06
C PRO A 217 -6.35 8.57 -0.17
N LEU A 218 -7.66 8.75 0.00
CA LEU A 218 -8.64 8.71 -1.09
C LEU A 218 -8.96 10.10 -1.68
N TRP A 219 -8.59 11.20 -1.02
CA TRP A 219 -9.00 12.55 -1.43
C TRP A 219 -7.87 13.58 -1.50
N ALA A 220 -6.69 13.29 -0.94
CA ALA A 220 -5.62 14.27 -0.78
C ALA A 220 -5.05 14.78 -2.12
N ARG A 221 -5.47 15.98 -2.52
CA ARG A 221 -4.97 16.68 -3.72
C ARG A 221 -3.78 17.61 -3.43
N ALA A 222 -3.64 18.05 -2.18
CA ALA A 222 -2.68 19.08 -1.78
C ALA A 222 -1.22 18.69 -2.10
N MET A 223 -0.83 17.44 -1.85
CA MET A 223 0.54 16.98 -2.12
C MET A 223 0.93 17.14 -3.60
N LEU A 224 0.08 16.70 -4.52
CA LEU A 224 0.36 16.79 -5.95
C LEU A 224 0.35 18.24 -6.42
N ALA A 225 -0.62 19.04 -5.95
CA ALA A 225 -0.69 20.46 -6.26
C ALA A 225 0.58 21.21 -5.81
N GLU A 226 1.01 21.03 -4.57
CA GLU A 226 2.25 21.64 -4.06
C GLU A 226 3.50 21.16 -4.83
N ALA A 227 3.55 19.87 -5.20
CA ALA A 227 4.67 19.31 -5.94
C ALA A 227 4.79 19.90 -7.35
N MET A 228 3.67 20.13 -8.04
CA MET A 228 3.63 20.81 -9.35
C MET A 228 4.09 22.27 -9.27
N GLU A 229 3.99 22.89 -8.10
CA GLU A 229 4.56 24.23 -7.80
C GLU A 229 6.03 24.17 -7.33
N GLY A 230 6.64 22.97 -7.30
CA GLY A 230 8.02 22.75 -6.89
C GLY A 230 8.22 22.55 -5.38
N ASN A 231 7.14 22.53 -4.59
CA ASN A 231 7.20 22.24 -3.16
C ASN A 231 6.98 20.75 -2.87
N CYS A 232 8.08 20.04 -2.65
CA CYS A 232 8.08 18.61 -2.39
C CYS A 232 8.12 18.25 -0.89
N PHE A 233 7.81 19.17 0.02
CA PHE A 233 7.92 18.95 1.46
C PHE A 233 7.01 17.83 1.96
N LEU A 234 5.72 17.90 1.63
CA LEU A 234 4.72 16.90 2.04
C LEU A 234 5.09 15.50 1.57
N LEU A 235 5.50 15.37 0.31
CA LEU A 235 5.95 14.12 -0.27
C LEU A 235 7.18 13.56 0.47
N ARG A 236 8.22 14.39 0.66
CA ARG A 236 9.47 13.97 1.29
C ARG A 236 9.23 13.44 2.70
N GLU A 237 8.39 14.13 3.47
CA GLU A 237 8.07 13.69 4.83
C GLU A 237 7.23 12.41 4.83
N SER A 238 6.28 12.28 3.91
CA SER A 238 5.46 11.07 3.78
C SER A 238 6.29 9.85 3.38
N LEU A 239 7.15 9.97 2.36
CA LEU A 239 8.07 8.89 1.94
C LEU A 239 9.06 8.52 3.06
N ARG A 240 9.53 9.49 3.85
CA ARG A 240 10.39 9.24 5.01
C ARG A 240 9.67 8.38 6.05
N LEU A 241 8.44 8.75 6.42
CA LEU A 241 7.63 8.03 7.40
C LEU A 241 7.25 6.63 6.92
N LEU A 242 6.80 6.49 5.67
CA LEU A 242 6.51 5.19 5.07
C LEU A 242 7.75 4.30 4.99
N SER A 243 8.90 4.86 4.64
CA SER A 243 10.17 4.12 4.64
C SER A 243 10.52 3.58 6.03
N LEU A 244 10.27 4.36 7.09
CA LEU A 244 10.50 3.87 8.45
C LEU A 244 9.59 2.67 8.76
N GLN A 245 8.31 2.73 8.38
CA GLN A 245 7.37 1.63 8.59
C GLN A 245 7.77 0.37 7.81
N GLU A 246 8.10 0.48 6.51
CA GLU A 246 8.53 -0.67 5.71
C GLU A 246 9.85 -1.28 6.20
N VAL A 247 10.81 -0.44 6.60
CA VAL A 247 12.10 -0.92 7.13
C VAL A 247 11.93 -1.63 8.49
N LEU A 248 11.03 -1.16 9.35
CA LEU A 248 10.69 -1.85 10.60
C LEU A 248 10.06 -3.24 10.35
N LEU A 249 9.41 -3.42 9.20
CA LEU A 249 8.90 -4.72 8.74
C LEU A 249 9.94 -5.56 7.97
N GLY A 250 11.20 -5.11 7.89
CA GLY A 250 12.28 -5.79 7.18
C GLY A 250 12.20 -5.69 5.66
N ARG A 251 11.47 -4.71 5.13
CA ARG A 251 11.29 -4.48 3.68
C ARG A 251 12.11 -3.29 3.20
N SER A 252 12.19 -3.13 1.87
CA SER A 252 12.88 -1.99 1.26
C SER A 252 12.18 -0.66 1.55
N PRO A 253 12.94 0.45 1.69
CA PRO A 253 12.34 1.77 1.89
C PRO A 253 11.51 2.22 0.68
N VAL A 254 10.55 3.09 0.93
CA VAL A 254 9.68 3.68 -0.10
C VAL A 254 10.36 4.91 -0.69
N ARG A 255 10.51 4.93 -2.02
CA ARG A 255 11.22 5.98 -2.76
C ARG A 255 10.32 6.78 -3.70
N MET A 256 9.16 6.24 -4.03
CA MET A 256 8.23 6.87 -4.97
C MET A 256 6.79 6.65 -4.52
N MET A 257 5.93 7.64 -4.75
CA MET A 257 4.48 7.55 -4.62
C MET A 257 3.81 7.70 -5.98
N VAL A 258 2.84 6.85 -6.28
CA VAL A 258 2.03 6.89 -7.51
C VAL A 258 0.57 6.96 -7.12
N GLY A 259 -0.15 7.96 -7.63
CA GLY A 259 -1.58 8.15 -7.39
C GLY A 259 -2.36 8.65 -8.60
N GLY A 260 -3.69 8.46 -8.56
CA GLY A 260 -4.70 8.94 -9.50
C GLY A 260 -5.49 10.12 -8.92
N HIS A 261 -6.84 10.06 -8.98
CA HIS A 261 -7.83 10.99 -8.39
C HIS A 261 -7.86 12.43 -8.94
N SER A 262 -6.69 12.99 -9.20
CA SER A 262 -6.49 14.31 -9.77
C SER A 262 -6.21 14.17 -11.24
N ILE A 263 -7.22 14.52 -12.06
CA ILE A 263 -7.09 14.55 -13.50
C ILE A 263 -5.99 15.55 -13.87
N GLN A 264 -4.98 15.05 -14.54
CA GLN A 264 -3.89 15.84 -15.06
C GLN A 264 -4.27 16.51 -16.38
N GLY A 265 -3.73 17.71 -16.60
CA GLY A 265 -4.02 18.50 -17.80
C GLY A 265 -3.60 17.80 -19.10
N ASN A 266 -4.40 17.96 -20.15
CA ASN A 266 -4.11 17.51 -21.51
C ASN A 266 -3.70 16.03 -21.60
N GLY A 267 -4.31 15.15 -20.80
CA GLY A 267 -4.04 13.71 -20.86
C GLY A 267 -2.59 13.33 -20.54
N THR A 268 -1.88 14.15 -19.77
CA THR A 268 -0.46 13.94 -19.44
C THR A 268 -0.29 13.33 -18.07
N ILE A 269 0.70 12.46 -17.88
CA ILE A 269 1.10 11.98 -16.55
C ILE A 269 2.09 12.99 -15.97
N SER A 270 1.82 13.46 -14.74
CA SER A 270 2.73 14.32 -14.00
C SER A 270 3.79 13.49 -13.30
N VAL A 271 5.04 13.92 -13.38
CA VAL A 271 6.21 13.26 -12.78
C VAL A 271 7.00 14.33 -12.06
N GLU A 272 6.70 14.49 -10.78
CA GLU A 272 7.15 15.59 -9.95
C GLU A 272 8.25 15.18 -8.98
N CYS A 273 8.87 16.18 -8.34
CA CYS A 273 9.84 15.95 -7.25
C CYS A 273 11.00 15.02 -7.65
N ASN A 274 11.63 15.32 -8.79
CA ASN A 274 12.71 14.51 -9.37
C ASN A 274 12.29 13.04 -9.61
N GLY A 275 11.03 12.82 -9.99
CA GLY A 275 10.48 11.51 -10.31
C GLY A 275 9.98 10.70 -9.11
N SER A 276 9.95 11.29 -7.90
CA SER A 276 9.48 10.58 -6.70
C SER A 276 7.97 10.68 -6.45
N LEU A 277 7.24 11.48 -7.24
CA LEU A 277 5.79 11.52 -7.23
C LEU A 277 5.23 11.43 -8.66
N VAL A 278 4.21 10.61 -8.84
CA VAL A 278 3.51 10.44 -10.12
C VAL A 278 2.02 10.67 -9.93
N GLY A 279 1.47 11.61 -10.71
CA GLY A 279 0.03 11.79 -10.90
C GLY A 279 -0.39 11.13 -12.21
N ALA A 280 -1.08 9.99 -12.12
CA ALA A 280 -1.34 9.07 -13.23
C ALA A 280 -2.77 9.10 -13.78
N ASP A 281 -3.69 9.83 -13.14
CA ASP A 281 -5.03 10.04 -13.70
C ASP A 281 -4.97 11.06 -14.84
N VAL A 282 -5.10 10.56 -16.06
CA VAL A 282 -5.09 11.37 -17.29
C VAL A 282 -6.49 11.67 -17.80
N GLY A 283 -7.54 11.35 -17.04
CA GLY A 283 -8.91 11.35 -17.54
C GLY A 283 -9.10 10.24 -18.58
N LEU A 284 -8.85 8.99 -18.22
CA LEU A 284 -8.98 7.86 -19.15
C LEU A 284 -10.43 7.75 -19.67
N SER A 285 -11.37 7.79 -18.74
CA SER A 285 -12.80 7.63 -19.01
C SER A 285 -13.35 8.73 -19.91
N ARG A 286 -14.15 8.34 -20.90
CA ARG A 286 -14.90 9.29 -21.75
C ARG A 286 -16.10 9.92 -21.04
N PHE A 287 -16.43 9.45 -19.84
CA PHE A 287 -17.50 10.02 -19.01
C PHE A 287 -17.01 11.16 -18.10
N ILE A 288 -15.72 11.48 -18.18
CA ILE A 288 -15.10 12.64 -17.56
C ILE A 288 -15.27 13.82 -18.51
N ASP A 289 -16.44 14.45 -18.44
CA ASP A 289 -16.84 15.67 -19.16
C ASP A 289 -16.08 15.98 -20.47
N ARG A 290 -15.55 17.20 -20.63
CA ARG A 290 -14.72 17.60 -21.78
C ARG A 290 -13.23 17.27 -21.59
N HIS A 291 -12.86 16.77 -20.40
CA HIS A 291 -11.48 16.56 -19.99
C HIS A 291 -11.02 15.09 -20.08
N GLY A 292 -11.89 14.19 -20.52
CA GLY A 292 -11.66 12.75 -20.55
C GLY A 292 -11.38 12.15 -21.93
N GLY A 293 -11.20 10.83 -21.94
CA GLY A 293 -11.05 10.03 -23.15
C GLY A 293 -9.61 9.82 -23.61
N TYR A 294 -8.61 10.12 -22.77
CA TYR A 294 -7.21 9.84 -23.08
C TYR A 294 -6.84 8.36 -22.84
N ALA A 295 -5.65 7.96 -23.28
CA ALA A 295 -5.08 6.66 -22.92
C ALA A 295 -3.60 6.84 -22.57
N ALA A 296 -3.27 6.63 -21.30
CA ALA A 296 -1.91 6.62 -20.81
C ALA A 296 -1.80 5.67 -19.61
N TYR A 297 -0.59 5.18 -19.38
CA TYR A 297 -0.24 4.38 -18.21
C TYR A 297 1.22 4.62 -17.86
N VAL A 298 1.65 4.17 -16.68
CA VAL A 298 3.03 4.34 -16.19
C VAL A 298 3.71 2.99 -16.16
N GLU A 299 4.89 2.87 -16.75
CA GLU A 299 5.80 1.75 -16.49
C GLU A 299 6.85 2.16 -15.45
N LEU A 300 7.10 1.28 -14.49
CA LEU A 300 8.06 1.48 -13.41
C LEU A 300 9.24 0.53 -13.59
N VAL A 301 10.25 1.03 -14.28
CA VAL A 301 11.46 0.26 -14.63
C VAL A 301 12.59 0.56 -13.65
N PRO A 302 13.55 -0.36 -13.46
CA PRO A 302 14.71 -0.07 -12.65
C PRO A 302 15.57 1.03 -13.23
N ASP A 303 16.10 1.88 -12.35
CA ASP A 303 17.11 2.85 -12.71
C ASP A 303 18.38 2.12 -13.12
N LYS A 304 18.90 2.41 -14.32
CA LYS A 304 20.14 1.82 -14.83
C LYS A 304 21.35 2.13 -13.93
N SER A 305 21.33 3.26 -13.23
CA SER A 305 22.40 3.69 -12.32
C SER A 305 22.25 3.10 -10.92
N ASN A 306 21.03 2.72 -10.53
CA ASN A 306 20.73 2.08 -9.26
C ASN A 306 19.51 1.14 -9.39
N PRO A 307 19.72 -0.14 -9.76
CA PRO A 307 18.62 -1.07 -10.03
C PRO A 307 17.67 -1.34 -8.85
N GLN A 308 18.05 -0.93 -7.63
CA GLN A 308 17.17 -1.00 -6.46
C GLN A 308 16.11 0.12 -6.46
N HIS A 309 16.28 1.15 -7.28
CA HIS A 309 15.35 2.25 -7.46
C HIS A 309 14.52 2.07 -8.73
N ARG A 310 13.27 2.53 -8.70
CA ARG A 310 12.39 2.56 -9.86
C ARG A 310 12.31 4.00 -10.38
N ILE A 311 12.17 4.13 -11.70
CA ILE A 311 11.84 5.39 -12.38
C ILE A 311 10.49 5.22 -13.09
N ALA A 312 9.70 6.30 -13.11
CA ALA A 312 8.42 6.33 -13.78
C ALA A 312 8.60 6.72 -15.25
N LEU A 313 8.11 5.88 -16.15
CA LEU A 313 8.08 6.11 -17.58
C LEU A 313 6.63 6.18 -18.05
N PRO A 314 6.07 7.39 -18.20
CA PRO A 314 4.78 7.59 -18.84
C PRO A 314 4.75 7.01 -20.26
N GLN A 315 3.70 6.23 -20.54
CA GLN A 315 3.43 5.65 -21.85
C GLN A 315 2.18 6.28 -22.44
N TYR A 316 2.27 6.72 -23.70
CA TYR A 316 1.17 7.35 -24.44
C TYR A 316 0.96 6.61 -25.76
N PRO A 317 0.16 5.52 -25.78
CA PRO A 317 0.00 4.69 -26.97
C PRO A 317 -0.45 5.44 -28.24
N TYR A 318 -1.18 6.55 -28.09
CA TYR A 318 -1.63 7.39 -29.20
C TYR A 318 -0.86 8.72 -29.33
N GLY A 319 0.17 8.93 -28.52
CA GLY A 319 0.88 10.20 -28.40
C GLY A 319 0.43 11.06 -27.22
N LYS A 320 1.36 11.84 -26.67
CA LYS A 320 1.13 12.68 -25.49
C LYS A 320 0.09 13.76 -25.80
N GLY A 321 -0.96 13.81 -24.98
CA GLY A 321 -2.08 14.74 -25.14
C GLY A 321 -2.96 14.51 -26.37
N VAL A 322 -2.85 13.33 -26.98
CA VAL A 322 -3.73 12.91 -28.07
C VAL A 322 -4.89 12.11 -27.48
N LEU A 323 -6.11 12.52 -27.80
CA LEU A 323 -7.30 11.76 -27.44
C LEU A 323 -7.27 10.40 -28.12
N ALA A 324 -7.53 9.36 -27.33
CA ALA A 324 -7.57 8.02 -27.87
C ALA A 324 -8.86 7.84 -28.70
N PRO A 325 -8.79 7.22 -29.88
CA PRO A 325 -9.97 6.96 -30.69
C PRO A 325 -11.03 6.21 -29.86
N ALA A 326 -12.30 6.49 -30.15
CA ALA A 326 -13.39 5.75 -29.56
C ALA A 326 -13.13 4.25 -29.81
N PRO A 327 -13.09 3.41 -28.76
CA PRO A 327 -12.94 1.98 -28.97
C PRO A 327 -14.08 1.52 -29.87
N SER A 328 -13.78 0.71 -30.89
CA SER A 328 -14.84 -0.04 -31.57
C SER A 328 -15.66 -0.74 -30.50
N LEU A 329 -17.00 -0.69 -30.58
CA LEU A 329 -17.86 -1.52 -29.72
C LEU A 329 -17.35 -2.96 -29.86
N LEU A 330 -16.61 -3.44 -28.86
CA LEU A 330 -16.10 -4.80 -28.87
C LEU A 330 -17.35 -5.68 -28.83
N SER A 331 -17.58 -6.42 -29.91
CA SER A 331 -18.87 -6.98 -30.31
C SER A 331 -19.37 -8.13 -29.42
N ALA A 332 -18.88 -8.27 -28.20
CA ALA A 332 -19.37 -9.22 -27.23
C ALA A 332 -19.39 -8.59 -25.83
N PRO A 333 -20.53 -8.58 -25.13
CA PRO A 333 -20.56 -8.31 -23.70
C PRO A 333 -19.66 -9.32 -22.97
N VAL A 334 -18.99 -8.89 -21.90
CA VAL A 334 -18.30 -9.82 -21.01
C VAL A 334 -19.33 -10.80 -20.48
N GLN A 335 -19.10 -12.08 -20.75
CA GLN A 335 -19.79 -13.12 -20.00
C GLN A 335 -19.19 -13.07 -18.60
N PRO A 336 -19.98 -12.80 -17.55
CA PRO A 336 -19.46 -12.87 -16.20
C PRO A 336 -18.85 -14.26 -15.99
N PRO A 337 -17.73 -14.39 -15.25
CA PRO A 337 -17.28 -15.71 -14.84
C PRO A 337 -18.46 -16.42 -14.17
N ARG A 338 -18.78 -17.64 -14.63
CA ARG A 338 -19.87 -18.45 -14.06
C ARG A 338 -19.73 -18.38 -12.55
N ARG A 339 -20.74 -17.79 -11.90
CA ARG A 339 -20.86 -17.57 -10.44
C ARG A 339 -19.94 -18.52 -9.70
N MET A 340 -18.83 -18.00 -9.17
CA MET A 340 -17.93 -18.81 -8.35
C MET A 340 -18.80 -19.50 -7.31
N LYS A 341 -18.88 -20.84 -7.37
CA LYS A 341 -19.39 -21.59 -6.24
C LYS A 341 -18.54 -21.14 -5.07
N ALA A 342 -19.17 -20.59 -4.04
CA ALA A 342 -18.49 -20.24 -2.80
C ALA A 342 -17.55 -21.40 -2.46
N VAL A 343 -16.24 -21.13 -2.52
CA VAL A 343 -15.27 -22.08 -2.01
C VAL A 343 -15.62 -22.17 -0.53
N ARG A 344 -16.28 -23.26 -0.13
CA ARG A 344 -16.43 -23.60 1.28
C ARG A 344 -15.00 -23.69 1.79
N ARG A 345 -14.52 -22.63 2.42
CA ARG A 345 -13.34 -22.69 3.26
C ARG A 345 -13.75 -23.59 4.42
N HIS A 346 -13.41 -24.87 4.31
CA HIS A 346 -13.31 -25.67 5.51
C HIS A 346 -12.28 -24.97 6.41
N PRO A 347 -12.60 -24.69 7.68
CA PRO A 347 -11.58 -24.23 8.61
C PRO A 347 -10.42 -25.23 8.55
N PRO A 348 -9.17 -24.76 8.64
CA PRO A 348 -8.02 -25.65 8.56
C PRO A 348 -8.23 -26.79 9.55
N SER A 349 -8.20 -28.02 9.04
CA SER A 349 -8.21 -29.20 9.87
C SER A 349 -7.05 -29.08 10.84
N VAL A 350 -7.37 -28.96 12.14
CA VAL A 350 -6.39 -29.07 13.21
C VAL A 350 -5.79 -30.46 13.11
N GLY A 351 -4.65 -30.55 12.42
CA GLY A 351 -3.85 -31.76 12.36
C GLY A 351 -3.34 -32.07 13.76
N GLY A 352 -3.71 -33.26 14.25
CA GLY A 352 -2.99 -34.03 15.25
C GLY A 352 -2.57 -33.30 16.52
N VAL A 353 -3.50 -33.13 17.47
CA VAL A 353 -3.10 -32.98 18.88
C VAL A 353 -2.49 -34.31 19.30
N ASN A 354 -1.17 -34.30 19.48
CA ASN A 354 -0.41 -35.38 20.10
C ASN A 354 -1.02 -35.67 21.50
N ARG A 355 -1.65 -36.84 21.65
CA ARG A 355 -2.45 -37.22 22.82
C ARG A 355 -1.63 -37.37 24.11
N ASP A 356 -0.31 -37.29 24.04
CA ASP A 356 0.57 -37.45 25.20
C ASP A 356 0.80 -36.16 26.01
N LEU A 357 0.55 -34.97 25.43
CA LEU A 357 0.79 -33.70 26.13
C LEU A 357 -0.37 -33.29 27.06
N VAL A 358 -1.59 -33.77 26.79
CA VAL A 358 -2.79 -33.49 27.61
C VAL A 358 -2.88 -34.40 28.84
N ALA A 359 -2.25 -35.58 28.81
CA ALA A 359 -2.18 -36.49 29.95
C ALA A 359 -1.22 -35.99 31.05
N HIS A 360 -0.15 -35.26 30.68
CA HIS A 360 0.82 -34.72 31.65
C HIS A 360 0.33 -33.47 32.41
N LEU A 361 -0.61 -32.72 31.85
CA LEU A 361 -1.12 -31.48 32.47
C LEU A 361 -2.38 -31.68 33.34
N ARG A 362 -3.04 -32.85 33.27
CA ARG A 362 -4.19 -33.18 34.12
C ARG A 362 -3.84 -33.87 35.44
N ALA A 363 -2.61 -34.34 35.62
CA ALA A 363 -2.15 -35.02 36.85
C ALA A 363 -1.59 -34.09 37.94
N ARG A 364 -1.60 -32.75 37.76
CA ARG A 364 -1.08 -31.79 38.76
C ARG A 364 -2.10 -30.80 39.33
N ARG A 365 -3.40 -30.94 39.02
CA ARG A 365 -4.47 -30.21 39.74
C ARG A 365 -5.10 -31.12 40.78
N GLY A 366 -4.43 -31.25 41.91
CA GLY A 366 -4.97 -32.05 43.01
C GLY A 366 -3.98 -32.25 44.13
N LYS A 367 -3.37 -31.17 44.63
CA LYS A 367 -2.95 -31.01 46.04
C LYS A 367 -2.16 -29.71 46.22
N ASP A 368 -2.33 -29.17 47.42
CA ASP A 368 -1.45 -28.23 48.10
C ASP A 368 -1.77 -26.73 47.96
N SER A 369 -2.44 -26.30 49.02
CA SER A 369 -2.47 -24.98 49.62
C SER A 369 -1.09 -24.43 49.98
N VAL A 370 -1.06 -23.09 50.09
CA VAL A 370 -0.09 -22.21 50.77
C VAL A 370 1.23 -21.87 50.03
N ASN A 371 1.44 -20.60 49.67
CA ASN A 371 2.40 -19.69 50.32
C ASN A 371 2.65 -18.41 49.51
N ALA A 372 2.52 -17.29 50.20
CA ALA A 372 2.70 -15.92 49.73
C ALA A 372 4.18 -15.51 49.81
N GLU A 373 5.03 -16.05 48.93
CA GLU A 373 6.40 -15.58 48.73
C GLU A 373 6.76 -15.74 47.25
N GLY A 374 6.63 -14.66 46.47
CA GLY A 374 6.94 -14.69 45.03
C GLY A 374 6.59 -13.41 44.26
N ILE A 375 5.76 -12.54 44.83
CA ILE A 375 5.37 -11.25 44.22
C ILE A 375 6.36 -10.10 44.57
N SER A 376 7.32 -10.36 45.46
CA SER A 376 8.29 -9.36 45.95
C SER A 376 9.53 -9.16 45.05
N ALA A 377 9.93 -10.15 44.23
CA ALA A 377 11.16 -10.06 43.44
C ALA A 377 10.99 -9.28 42.11
N LEU A 378 9.82 -9.34 41.48
CA LEU A 378 9.57 -8.68 40.18
C LEU A 378 9.31 -7.18 40.32
N HIS A 379 8.72 -6.75 41.45
CA HIS A 379 8.52 -5.32 41.74
C HIS A 379 9.81 -4.61 42.16
N CYS A 380 10.78 -5.30 42.76
CA CYS A 380 12.07 -4.71 43.13
C CYS A 380 12.98 -4.41 41.92
N GLN A 381 12.90 -5.22 40.85
CA GLN A 381 13.71 -5.00 39.64
C GLN A 381 13.20 -3.83 38.79
N LEU A 382 11.89 -3.57 38.77
CA LEU A 382 11.30 -2.45 38.02
C LEU A 382 11.62 -1.09 38.68
N PHE A 383 11.68 -1.04 40.02
CA PHE A 383 12.02 0.19 40.76
C PHE A 383 13.50 0.57 40.64
N LEU A 384 14.42 -0.40 40.56
CA LEU A 384 15.85 -0.13 40.39
C LEU A 384 16.19 0.44 39.01
N VAL A 385 15.49 0.00 37.95
CA VAL A 385 15.70 0.52 36.58
C VAL A 385 15.19 1.96 36.45
N LEU A 386 14.03 2.28 37.05
CA LEU A 386 13.49 3.64 37.05
C LEU A 386 14.33 4.62 37.88
N ALA A 387 14.88 4.17 39.01
CA ALA A 387 15.78 4.99 39.84
C ALA A 387 17.11 5.32 39.12
N PHE A 388 17.64 4.40 38.31
CA PHE A 388 18.87 4.60 37.54
C PHE A 388 18.68 5.65 36.42
N PHE A 389 17.54 5.65 35.72
CA PHE A 389 17.23 6.65 34.70
C PHE A 389 17.05 8.06 35.28
N CYS A 390 16.42 8.19 36.46
CA CYS A 390 16.29 9.49 37.14
C CYS A 390 17.66 10.05 37.58
N LEU A 391 18.58 9.21 38.07
CA LEU A 391 19.91 9.66 38.50
C LEU A 391 20.76 10.16 37.32
N VAL A 392 20.71 9.48 36.17
CA VAL A 392 21.41 9.89 34.94
C VAL A 392 20.89 11.22 34.39
N CYS A 393 19.58 11.46 34.48
CA CYS A 393 18.97 12.75 34.09
C CYS A 393 19.39 13.90 35.01
N VAL A 394 19.45 13.68 36.33
CA VAL A 394 19.86 14.71 37.31
C VAL A 394 21.35 15.04 37.18
N VAL A 395 22.22 14.05 36.91
CA VAL A 395 23.66 14.27 36.69
C VAL A 395 23.91 15.05 35.39
N ARG A 396 23.19 14.75 34.29
CA ARG A 396 23.29 15.51 33.02
C ARG A 396 22.79 16.96 33.14
N LEU A 397 21.73 17.20 33.93
CA LEU A 397 21.22 18.55 34.18
C LEU A 397 22.17 19.39 35.08
N ARG A 398 22.84 18.76 36.06
CA ARG A 398 23.88 19.42 36.88
C ARG A 398 25.15 19.75 36.10
N TRP A 399 25.57 18.89 35.16
CA TRP A 399 26.73 19.16 34.30
C TRP A 399 26.48 20.32 33.31
N ARG A 400 25.28 20.42 32.73
CA ARG A 400 24.91 21.55 31.85
C ARG A 400 24.87 22.90 32.59
N ARG A 401 24.44 22.94 33.86
CA ARG A 401 24.45 24.17 34.67
C ARG A 401 25.87 24.63 35.08
N SER A 402 26.81 23.70 35.27
CA SER A 402 28.20 24.02 35.62
C SER A 402 29.01 24.58 34.43
N MET A 403 28.77 24.12 33.19
CA MET A 403 29.43 24.68 31.99
C MET A 403 28.94 26.10 31.64
N ILE A 404 27.68 26.43 31.93
CA ILE A 404 27.11 27.77 31.65
C ILE A 404 27.64 28.81 32.64
N SER A 405 27.98 28.41 33.88
CA SER A 405 28.59 29.29 34.89
C SER A 405 30.07 29.58 34.63
N ARG A 406 30.83 28.67 34.00
CA ARG A 406 32.26 28.85 33.69
C ARG A 406 32.56 29.71 32.45
N ARG A 407 31.55 30.05 31.62
CA ARG A 407 31.73 30.94 30.45
C ARG A 407 31.41 32.42 30.70
N ARG A 408 31.01 32.81 31.93
CA ARG A 408 30.72 34.22 32.29
C ARG A 408 31.80 34.88 33.18
N GLY A 409 32.97 34.26 33.34
CA GLY A 409 34.05 34.75 34.21
C GLY A 409 35.33 35.21 33.49
N VAL A 410 35.33 35.34 32.16
CA VAL A 410 36.51 35.81 31.39
C VAL A 410 36.06 36.85 30.36
N CYS A 411 35.73 38.05 30.87
CA CYS A 411 35.74 39.32 30.15
C CYS A 411 35.77 40.40 31.24
N GLY A 412 36.96 40.91 31.54
CA GLY A 412 37.21 41.84 32.63
C GLY A 412 38.67 42.26 32.66
N SER A 413 39.09 42.98 31.61
CA SER A 413 40.18 43.95 31.59
C SER A 413 40.01 44.82 30.35
#